data_AF-A0A949FWU7-F1
#
_entry.id   AF-A0A949FWU7-F1
#
_cell.length_a   1.000
_cell.length_b   1.000
_cell.length_c   1.000
_cell.angle_alpha   90.00
_cell.angle_beta   90.00
_cell.angle_gamma   90.00
#
_symmetry.space_group_name_H-M   'P 1'
#
loop_
_entity.id
_entity.type
_entity.pdbx_description
1 polymer ?
#
loop_
_entity_poly.entity_id
_entity_poly.type
_entity_poly.pdbx_seq_one_letter_code
_entity_poly.pdbx_strand_id
1 'polypeptide(L)'
;VATAKRDLKAGEMLDGEGGYTVYGKLFQAKKSLEIGGVPLGLAHNVTLLRDVQAGHPLTWADVQMDTGLAAYQVRKEMEALFQ
;
A
#
# COMPACT_ATOMS: atom_id res chain seq x y z
N VAL A 1 4.75 -5.90 -0.53
CA VAL A 1 3.48 -5.22 -0.17
C VAL A 1 3.67 -4.52 1.16
N ALA A 2 3.22 -3.26 1.27
CA ALA A 2 3.18 -2.52 2.52
C ALA A 2 2.26 -3.24 3.51
N THR A 3 2.75 -3.52 4.71
CA THR A 3 2.02 -4.27 5.74
C THR A 3 2.01 -3.45 7.02
N ALA A 4 0.85 -3.34 7.67
CA ALA A 4 0.70 -2.56 8.88
C ALA A 4 1.60 -3.10 9.99
N LYS A 5 2.39 -2.23 10.64
CA LYS A 5 3.29 -2.59 11.74
C LYS A 5 2.57 -2.65 13.09
N ARG A 6 1.50 -1.86 13.23
CA ARG A 6 0.60 -1.79 14.38
C ARG A 6 -0.83 -1.64 13.88
N ASP A 7 -1.80 -1.61 14.79
CA ASP A 7 -3.15 -1.18 14.44
C ASP A 7 -3.12 0.29 14.01
N LEU A 8 -3.75 0.57 12.87
CA LEU A 8 -3.86 1.87 12.24
C LEU A 8 -5.33 2.25 12.12
N LYS A 9 -5.63 3.54 12.29
CA LYS A 9 -6.98 4.10 12.22
C LYS A 9 -7.22 4.86 10.92
N ALA A 10 -8.48 4.90 10.51
CA ALA A 10 -8.92 5.75 9.41
C ALA A 10 -8.45 7.21 9.64
N GLY A 11 -7.96 7.85 8.58
CA GLY A 11 -7.42 9.21 8.62
C GLY A 11 -5.96 9.30 9.07
N GLU A 12 -5.34 8.24 9.62
CA GLU A 12 -3.90 8.25 9.87
C GLU A 12 -3.10 8.32 8.57
N MET A 13 -1.98 9.03 8.60
CA MET A 13 -1.04 9.11 7.48
C MET A 13 0.09 8.09 7.65
N LEU A 14 0.32 7.32 6.61
CA LEU A 14 1.42 6.37 6.53
C LEU A 14 2.75 7.12 6.34
N ASP A 15 3.74 6.74 7.14
CA ASP A 15 5.09 7.28 7.11
C ASP A 15 6.07 6.45 6.25
N GLY A 16 5.59 5.36 5.63
CA GLY A 16 6.35 4.60 4.62
C GLY A 16 7.47 3.71 5.17
N GLU A 17 8.49 3.46 4.34
CA GLU A 17 9.63 2.61 4.69
C GLU A 17 10.48 3.23 5.81
N GLY A 18 10.96 2.38 6.74
CA GLY A 18 11.77 2.82 7.89
C GLY A 18 10.98 3.52 9.00
N GLY A 19 9.72 3.90 8.76
CA GLY A 19 8.83 4.55 9.73
C GLY A 19 8.19 3.59 10.74
N TYR A 20 7.10 4.03 11.35
CA TYR A 20 6.38 3.34 12.42
C TYR A 20 5.05 2.72 11.97
N THR A 21 4.52 3.11 10.80
CA THR A 21 3.18 2.67 10.36
C THR A 21 3.21 1.36 9.58
N VAL A 22 4.21 1.15 8.71
CA VAL A 22 4.28 0.00 7.82
C VAL A 22 5.67 -0.62 7.72
N TYR A 23 5.73 -1.84 7.20
CA TYR A 23 6.95 -2.49 6.74
C TYR A 23 6.71 -3.24 5.43
N GLY A 24 7.78 -3.57 4.72
CA GLY A 24 7.70 -4.37 3.49
C GLY A 24 7.59 -5.87 3.80
N LYS A 25 6.58 -6.53 3.25
CA LYS A 25 6.47 -7.99 3.26
C LYS A 25 6.53 -8.53 1.84
N LEU A 26 7.30 -9.60 1.64
CA LEU A 26 7.39 -10.31 0.36
C LEU A 26 6.08 -11.04 0.08
N PHE A 27 5.59 -10.91 -1.16
CA PHE A 27 4.43 -11.62 -1.68
C PHE A 27 4.79 -12.16 -3.06
N GLN A 28 4.22 -13.32 -3.41
CA GLN A 28 4.22 -13.76 -4.81
C GLN A 28 3.57 -12.68 -5.68
N ALA A 29 4.12 -12.43 -6.87
CA ALA A 29 3.65 -11.38 -7.76
C ALA A 29 2.14 -11.50 -8.04
N LYS A 30 1.69 -12.70 -8.42
CA LYS A 30 0.26 -13.00 -8.66
C LYS A 30 -0.59 -12.66 -7.43
N LYS A 31 -0.19 -13.09 -6.23
CA LYS A 31 -0.95 -12.81 -5.00
C LYS A 31 -0.99 -11.32 -4.68
N SER A 32 0.09 -10.59 -4.91
CA SER A 32 0.12 -9.13 -4.73
C SER A 32 -0.85 -8.42 -5.66
N LEU A 33 -1.02 -8.90 -6.90
CA LEU A 33 -1.97 -8.35 -7.86
C LEU A 33 -3.41 -8.68 -7.48
N GLU A 34 -3.69 -9.93 -7.13
CA GLU A 34 -5.03 -10.39 -6.72
C GLU A 34 -5.62 -9.58 -5.56
N ILE A 35 -4.81 -9.22 -4.57
CA ILE A 35 -5.27 -8.42 -3.41
C ILE A 35 -5.25 -6.92 -3.67
N GLY A 36 -4.71 -6.47 -4.81
CA GLY A 36 -4.45 -5.05 -5.07
C GLY A 36 -3.48 -4.42 -4.06
N GLY A 37 -2.39 -5.12 -3.74
CA GLY A 37 -1.47 -4.74 -2.65
C GLY A 37 -0.67 -3.48 -2.96
N VAL A 38 -0.62 -2.55 -2.01
CA VAL A 38 0.16 -1.31 -2.14
C VAL A 38 1.66 -1.63 -2.05
N PRO A 39 2.49 -1.19 -3.02
CA PRO A 39 3.94 -1.30 -2.92
C PRO A 39 4.50 -0.44 -1.78
N LEU A 40 5.49 -0.94 -1.03
CA LEU A 40 6.08 -0.17 0.07
C LEU A 40 6.64 1.18 -0.39
N GLY A 41 7.30 1.21 -1.55
CA GLY A 41 7.83 2.45 -2.13
C GLY A 41 6.78 3.50 -2.51
N LEU A 42 5.48 3.15 -2.49
CA LEU A 42 4.37 4.06 -2.73
C LEU A 42 3.52 4.32 -1.47
N ALA A 43 3.97 3.87 -0.29
CA ALA A 43 3.19 3.95 0.95
C ALA A 43 3.61 5.11 1.87
N HIS A 44 4.38 6.08 1.37
CA HIS A 44 4.83 7.24 2.14
C HIS A 44 3.94 8.46 1.87
N ASN A 45 3.54 9.18 2.93
CA ASN A 45 2.62 10.33 2.88
C ASN A 45 1.27 9.99 2.24
N VAL A 46 0.69 8.87 2.66
CA VAL A 46 -0.57 8.35 2.13
C VAL A 46 -1.56 8.18 3.27
N THR A 47 -2.77 8.70 3.12
CA THR A 47 -3.80 8.66 4.17
C THR A 47 -4.61 7.37 4.11
N LEU A 48 -4.90 6.76 5.26
CA LEU A 48 -5.82 5.62 5.36
C LEU A 48 -7.28 6.03 5.24
N LEU A 49 -8.05 5.25 4.50
CA LEU A 49 -9.50 5.42 4.33
C LEU A 49 -10.31 4.64 5.39
N ARG A 50 -9.71 3.61 6.00
CA ARG A 50 -10.34 2.77 7.02
C ARG A 50 -9.30 2.23 8.00
N ASP A 51 -9.77 1.68 9.11
CA ASP A 51 -8.94 0.98 10.08
C ASP A 51 -8.27 -0.26 9.46
N VAL A 52 -6.99 -0.49 9.81
CA VAL A 52 -6.20 -1.65 9.37
C VAL A 52 -5.47 -2.25 10.57
N GLN A 53 -5.68 -3.53 10.83
CA GLN A 53 -5.04 -4.22 11.95
C GLN A 53 -3.56 -4.51 11.70
N ALA A 54 -2.77 -4.61 12.77
CA ALA A 54 -1.37 -5.00 12.71
C ALA A 54 -1.18 -6.29 11.89
N GLY A 55 -0.12 -6.34 11.08
CA GLY A 55 0.22 -7.49 10.25
C GLY A 55 -0.62 -7.66 8.98
N HIS A 56 -1.68 -6.86 8.77
CA HIS A 56 -2.48 -6.92 7.55
C HIS A 56 -1.80 -6.18 6.39
N PRO A 57 -1.80 -6.76 5.17
CA PRO A 57 -1.30 -6.08 3.98
C PRO A 57 -2.26 -4.95 3.59
N LEU A 58 -1.71 -3.80 3.26
CA LEU A 58 -2.49 -2.68 2.73
C LEU A 58 -2.75 -2.89 1.24
N THR A 59 -3.95 -2.50 0.83
CA THR A 59 -4.46 -2.57 -0.54
C THR A 59 -4.81 -1.18 -1.06
N TRP A 60 -4.96 -1.04 -2.38
CA TRP A 60 -5.37 0.22 -2.99
C TRP A 60 -6.71 0.75 -2.45
N ALA A 61 -7.56 -0.12 -1.90
CA ALA A 61 -8.84 0.26 -1.29
C ALA A 61 -8.69 0.80 0.15
N ASP A 62 -7.54 0.58 0.80
CA ASP A 62 -7.28 1.05 2.16
C ASP A 62 -6.75 2.48 2.19
N VAL A 63 -6.30 3.01 1.05
CA VAL A 63 -5.49 4.24 0.99
C VAL A 63 -6.04 5.27 0.02
N GLN A 64 -5.92 6.54 0.41
CA GLN A 64 -6.12 7.68 -0.48
C GLN A 64 -4.81 7.93 -1.24
N MET A 65 -4.72 7.40 -2.46
CA MET A 65 -3.54 7.56 -3.31
C MET A 65 -3.67 8.77 -4.23
N ASP A 66 -2.60 9.53 -4.40
CA ASP A 66 -2.52 10.54 -5.45
C ASP A 66 -2.28 9.86 -6.81
N THR A 67 -3.31 9.85 -7.65
CA THR A 67 -3.28 9.22 -8.96
C THR A 67 -2.57 10.06 -10.03
N GLY A 68 -2.21 11.30 -9.71
CA GLY A 68 -1.40 12.17 -10.57
C GLY A 68 0.09 11.84 -10.55
N LEU A 69 0.55 11.06 -9.56
CA LEU A 69 1.95 10.67 -9.45
C LEU A 69 2.38 9.75 -10.59
N ALA A 70 3.49 10.09 -11.25
CA ALA A 70 4.07 9.24 -12.30
C ALA A 70 4.36 7.81 -11.79
N ALA A 71 4.82 7.67 -10.54
CA ALA A 71 5.10 6.36 -9.95
C ALA A 71 3.83 5.52 -9.74
N TYR A 72 2.69 6.16 -9.43
CA TYR A 72 1.39 5.49 -9.39
C TYR A 72 0.98 5.02 -10.79
N GLN A 73 1.06 5.90 -11.79
CA GLN A 73 0.66 5.61 -13.17
C GLN A 73 1.44 4.43 -13.75
N VAL A 74 2.79 4.47 -13.65
CA VAL A 74 3.66 3.37 -14.09
C VAL A 74 3.32 2.06 -13.35
N ARG A 75 3.04 2.13 -12.05
CA ARG A 75 2.62 0.94 -11.30
C ARG A 75 1.29 0.39 -11.81
N LYS A 76 0.30 1.24 -12.12
CA LYS A 76 -0.99 0.80 -12.67
C LYS A 76 -0.87 0.22 -14.07
N GLU A 77 -0.01 0.78 -14.93
CA GLU A 77 0.33 0.21 -16.24
C GLU A 77 0.96 -1.18 -16.09
N MET A 78 1.92 -1.33 -15.17
CA MET A 78 2.52 -2.62 -14.83
C MET A 78 1.46 -3.61 -14.37
N GLU A 79 0.56 -3.23 -13.46
CA GLU A 79 -0.52 -4.13 -13.02
C GLU A 79 -1.40 -4.57 -14.19
N ALA A 80 -1.76 -3.68 -15.11
CA ALA A 80 -2.56 -4.02 -16.29
C ALA A 80 -1.86 -5.00 -17.26
N LEU A 81 -0.54 -4.93 -17.39
CA LEU A 81 0.24 -5.82 -18.25
C LEU A 81 0.36 -7.25 -17.72
N PHE A 82 0.26 -7.44 -16.40
CA PHE A 82 0.56 -8.72 -15.73
C PHE A 82 -0.64 -9.33 -14.98
N GLN A 83 -1.87 -8.87 -15.27
CA GLN A 83 -3.13 -9.37 -14.69
C GLN A 83 -3.35 -10.87 -14.90
#